data_AF-A0A8E7B1H1-F1
#
_entry.id   AF-A0A8E7B1H1-F1
#
_cell.length_a   1.000
_cell.length_b   1.000
_cell.length_c   1.000
_cell.angle_alpha   90.00
_cell.angle_beta   90.00
_cell.angle_gamma   90.00
#
_symmetry.space_group_name_H-M   'P 1'
#
loop_
_entity.id
_entity.type
_entity.pdbx_description
1 polymer ?
#
loop_
_entity_poly.entity_id
_entity_poly.type
_entity_poly.pdbx_seq_one_letter_code
_entity_poly.pdbx_strand_id
1 'polypeptide(L)'
;MTFTITSVKEKGAVSYEKIGRLIPDGEHEIRVIKDGSGEILRIQKTDFTLLIAGLAPDGLQLSDSGNRVIITAPSGEEYVVLTNQVRGMIEQWPKKKAAVFLLLL
;
A
#
# COMPACT_ATOMS: atom_id res chain seq x y z
N MET A 1 -15.72 35.06 -8.47
CA MET A 1 -14.39 34.73 -7.90
C MET A 1 -13.63 33.94 -8.94
N THR A 2 -12.38 34.32 -9.21
CA THR A 2 -11.57 33.74 -10.29
C THR A 2 -10.33 33.11 -9.67
N PHE A 3 -10.04 31.85 -10.00
CA PHE A 3 -8.82 31.16 -9.60
C PHE A 3 -7.84 31.11 -10.77
N THR A 4 -6.55 31.28 -10.48
CA THR A 4 -5.46 31.14 -11.45
C THR A 4 -4.71 29.85 -11.14
N ILE A 5 -4.66 28.95 -12.11
CA ILE A 5 -3.87 27.73 -12.01
C ILE A 5 -2.40 28.11 -12.23
N THR A 6 -1.55 27.88 -11.23
CA THR A 6 -0.12 28.25 -11.27
C THR A 6 0.79 27.11 -11.73
N SER A 7 0.29 25.88 -11.75
CA SER A 7 1.02 24.72 -12.26
C SER A 7 0.04 23.60 -12.60
N VAL A 8 0.26 22.98 -13.76
CA VAL A 8 -0.39 21.74 -14.17
C VAL A 8 0.73 20.73 -14.36
N LYS A 9 0.69 19.63 -13.61
CA LYS A 9 1.59 18.51 -13.83
C LYS A 9 0.86 17.49 -14.68
N GLU A 10 1.44 17.10 -15.81
CA GLU A 10 0.89 16.02 -16.62
C GLU A 10 0.79 14.74 -15.80
N LYS A 11 -0.36 14.07 -15.94
CA LYS A 11 -0.64 12.79 -15.28
C LYS A 11 0.36 11.78 -15.85
N GLY A 12 1.19 11.20 -14.99
CA GLY A 12 2.08 10.10 -15.42
C GLY A 12 1.26 8.95 -16.02
N ALA A 13 1.89 8.15 -16.88
CA ALA A 13 1.24 7.04 -17.58
C ALA A 13 0.54 6.02 -16.66
N VAL A 14 0.91 6.00 -15.37
CA VAL A 14 0.31 5.13 -14.35
C VAL A 14 -0.55 5.96 -13.42
N SER A 15 -1.82 5.59 -13.29
CA SER A 15 -2.73 6.22 -12.35
C SER A 15 -3.14 5.28 -11.22
N TYR A 16 -3.41 5.86 -10.06
CA TYR A 16 -3.75 5.12 -8.85
C TYR A 16 -5.09 5.60 -8.34
N GLU A 17 -5.94 4.66 -8.00
CA GLU A 17 -7.16 4.94 -7.25
C GLU A 17 -6.98 4.46 -5.83
N LYS A 18 -7.13 5.35 -4.86
CA LYS A 18 -7.10 4.97 -3.46
C LYS A 18 -8.41 4.26 -3.12
N ILE A 19 -8.30 3.02 -2.68
CA ILE A 19 -9.47 2.18 -2.38
C ILE A 19 -9.51 1.67 -0.94
N GLY A 20 -8.48 1.95 -0.13
CA GLY A 20 -8.41 1.33 1.18
C GLY A 20 -7.21 1.75 2.03
N ARG A 21 -6.96 0.96 3.08
CA ARG A 21 -5.90 1.21 4.07
C ARG A 21 -5.31 -0.07 4.62
N LEU A 22 -4.02 -0.04 4.89
CA LEU A 22 -3.38 -0.95 5.83
C LEU A 22 -3.59 -0.41 7.25
N ILE A 23 -4.08 -1.25 8.15
CA ILE A 23 -4.34 -0.90 9.53
C ILE A 23 -3.59 -1.87 10.45
N PRO A 24 -2.75 -1.37 11.38
CA PRO A 24 -2.18 -2.18 12.45
C PRO A 24 -3.26 -2.89 13.26
N ASP A 25 -3.07 -4.17 13.53
CA ASP A 25 -3.91 -4.99 14.42
C ASP A 25 -3.01 -5.77 15.39
N GLY A 26 -3.08 -5.41 16.68
CA GLY A 26 -2.19 -5.97 17.70
C GLY A 26 -0.70 -5.64 17.47
N GLU A 27 0.18 -6.56 17.88
CA GLU A 27 1.64 -6.36 17.84
C GLU A 27 2.28 -6.72 16.51
N HIS A 28 1.65 -7.63 15.76
CA HIS A 28 2.28 -8.29 14.62
C HIS A 28 1.43 -8.37 13.37
N GLU A 29 0.14 -8.03 13.40
CA GLU A 29 -0.73 -8.20 12.23
C GLU A 29 -1.08 -6.87 11.57
N ILE A 30 -1.20 -6.90 10.25
CA ILE A 30 -1.66 -5.78 9.43
C ILE A 30 -2.90 -6.23 8.68
N ARG A 31 -3.99 -5.52 8.89
CA ARG A 31 -5.25 -5.71 8.16
C ARG A 31 -5.24 -4.89 6.88
N VAL A 32 -5.52 -5.53 5.75
CA VAL A 32 -5.77 -4.86 4.47
C VAL A 32 -7.26 -4.61 4.36
N ILE A 33 -7.68 -3.36 4.48
CA ILE A 33 -9.08 -2.94 4.41
C ILE A 33 -9.35 -2.24 3.08
N LYS A 34 -10.40 -2.66 2.37
CA LYS A 34 -11.00 -1.91 1.25
C LYS A 34 -12.18 -1.11 1.76
N ASP A 35 -12.17 0.19 1.48
CA ASP A 35 -13.22 1.12 1.89
C ASP A 35 -14.56 0.65 1.27
N GLY A 36 -15.57 0.44 2.13
CA GLY A 36 -16.89 -0.06 1.72
C GLY A 36 -17.02 -1.59 1.62
N SER A 37 -15.93 -2.36 1.53
CA SER A 37 -15.96 -3.83 1.49
C SER A 37 -15.47 -4.51 2.78
N GLY A 38 -14.66 -3.81 3.58
CA GLY A 38 -14.10 -4.34 4.81
C GLY A 38 -12.74 -5.00 4.61
N GLU A 39 -12.43 -5.98 5.46
CA GLU A 39 -11.14 -6.67 5.45
C GLU A 39 -11.04 -7.66 4.29
N ILE A 40 -9.97 -7.55 3.51
CA ILE A 40 -9.69 -8.42 2.37
C ILE A 40 -8.71 -9.53 2.76
N LEU A 41 -7.67 -9.18 3.52
CA LEU A 41 -6.67 -10.13 4.00
C LEU A 41 -5.88 -9.58 5.20
N ARG A 42 -5.11 -10.45 5.85
CA ARG A 42 -4.14 -10.13 6.90
C ARG A 42 -2.73 -10.49 6.47
N ILE A 43 -1.78 -9.65 6.85
CA ILE A 43 -0.35 -9.82 6.56
C ILE A 43 0.41 -9.69 7.86
N GLN A 44 1.44 -10.51 8.07
CA GLN A 44 2.31 -10.31 9.22
C GLN A 44 3.22 -9.10 9.00
N LYS A 45 3.43 -8.30 10.06
CA LYS A 45 4.37 -7.17 10.05
C LYS A 45 5.79 -7.62 9.68
N THR A 46 6.16 -8.83 10.07
CA THR A 46 7.43 -9.46 9.68
C THR A 46 7.55 -9.63 8.18
N ASP A 47 6.48 -9.94 7.46
CA ASP A 47 6.52 -10.16 6.01
C ASP A 47 6.87 -8.86 5.28
N PHE A 48 6.28 -7.72 5.68
CA PHE A 48 6.71 -6.43 5.16
C PHE A 48 8.14 -6.08 5.53
N THR A 49 8.61 -6.48 6.72
CA THR A 49 9.99 -6.24 7.16
C THR A 49 10.97 -7.05 6.31
N LEU A 50 10.67 -8.32 6.04
CA LEU A 50 11.43 -9.20 5.15
C LEU A 50 11.45 -8.66 3.72
N LEU A 51 10.29 -8.22 3.22
CA LEU A 51 10.18 -7.63 1.88
C LEU A 51 11.07 -6.39 1.75
N ILE A 52 11.04 -5.49 2.73
CA ILE A 52 11.88 -4.28 2.74
C ILE A 52 13.37 -4.64 2.83
N ALA A 53 13.72 -5.77 3.46
CA ALA A 53 15.06 -6.32 3.51
C ALA A 53 15.47 -7.08 2.22
N GLY A 54 14.59 -7.20 1.23
CA GLY A 54 14.86 -7.83 -0.06
C GLY A 54 14.46 -9.31 -0.17
N LEU A 55 13.77 -9.86 0.83
CA LEU A 55 13.23 -11.21 0.80
C LEU A 55 11.73 -11.14 0.52
N ALA A 56 11.28 -11.63 -0.64
CA ALA A 56 9.88 -11.56 -1.06
C ALA A 56 9.05 -12.71 -0.45
N PRO A 57 8.18 -12.46 0.54
CA PRO A 57 7.25 -13.47 1.06
C PRO A 57 6.11 -13.73 0.06
N ASP A 58 5.41 -14.85 0.22
CA ASP A 58 4.30 -15.21 -0.65
C ASP A 58 3.21 -14.11 -0.67
N GLY A 59 2.76 -13.77 -1.88
CA GLY A 59 1.75 -12.73 -2.10
C GLY A 59 2.25 -11.29 -1.92
N LEU A 60 3.55 -11.07 -1.72
CA LEU A 60 4.16 -9.75 -1.60
C LEU A 60 5.35 -9.58 -2.54
N GLN A 61 5.35 -8.48 -3.28
CA GLN A 61 6.45 -8.16 -4.19
C GLN A 61 6.75 -6.66 -4.19
N LEU A 62 8.01 -6.28 -4.39
CA LEU A 62 8.37 -4.90 -4.71
C LEU A 62 8.27 -4.68 -6.22
N SER A 63 7.73 -3.53 -6.64
CA SER A 63 7.86 -3.12 -8.04
C SER A 63 9.34 -2.93 -8.42
N ASP A 64 9.68 -2.96 -9.71
CA ASP A 64 11.06 -2.79 -10.20
C ASP A 64 11.79 -1.57 -9.64
N SER A 65 11.09 -0.45 -9.43
CA SER A 65 11.63 0.78 -8.84
C SER A 65 11.75 0.75 -7.30
N GLY A 66 11.32 -0.32 -6.64
CA GLY A 66 11.30 -0.48 -5.18
C GLY A 66 10.35 0.45 -4.41
N ASN A 67 9.68 1.39 -5.08
CA ASN A 67 8.85 2.42 -4.46
C ASN A 67 7.40 1.97 -4.14
N ARG A 68 7.01 0.78 -4.58
CA ARG A 68 5.70 0.18 -4.36
C ARG A 68 5.85 -1.24 -3.87
N VAL A 69 4.96 -1.63 -2.96
CA VAL A 69 4.68 -3.02 -2.62
C VAL A 69 3.38 -3.41 -3.33
N ILE A 70 3.44 -4.52 -4.04
CA ILE A 70 2.32 -5.21 -4.67
C ILE A 70 1.90 -6.32 -3.71
N ILE A 71 0.63 -6.35 -3.37
CA ILE A 71 -0.01 -7.32 -2.49
C ILE A 71 -0.98 -8.11 -3.35
N THR A 72 -0.71 -9.39 -3.53
CA THR A 72 -1.61 -10.31 -4.25
C THR A 72 -2.51 -10.99 -3.23
N ALA A 73 -3.80 -10.69 -3.28
CA ALA A 73 -4.78 -11.36 -2.43
C ALA A 73 -4.94 -12.83 -2.84
N PRO A 74 -5.45 -13.71 -1.95
CA PRO A 74 -5.74 -15.10 -2.31
C PRO A 74 -6.71 -15.25 -3.49
N SER A 75 -7.55 -14.24 -3.75
CA SER A 75 -8.43 -14.17 -4.93
C SER A 75 -7.69 -13.91 -6.25
N GLY A 76 -6.39 -13.60 -6.21
CA GLY A 76 -5.59 -13.19 -7.37
C GLY A 76 -5.65 -11.70 -7.67
N GLU A 77 -6.45 -10.92 -6.94
CA GLU A 77 -6.49 -9.47 -7.10
C GLU A 77 -5.22 -8.81 -6.55
N GLU A 78 -4.70 -7.83 -7.28
CA GLU A 78 -3.51 -7.08 -6.87
C GLU A 78 -3.85 -5.70 -6.30
N TYR A 79 -3.19 -5.40 -5.20
CA TYR A 79 -3.31 -4.16 -4.46
C TYR A 79 -1.94 -3.51 -4.33
N VAL A 80 -1.89 -2.19 -4.41
CA VAL A 80 -0.63 -1.44 -4.33
C VAL A 80 -0.59 -0.61 -3.07
N VAL A 81 0.55 -0.60 -2.38
CA VAL A 81 0.87 0.33 -1.30
C VAL A 81 2.24 0.96 -1.53
N LEU A 82 2.43 2.18 -1.05
CA LEU A 82 3.71 2.87 -1.21
C LEU A 82 4.71 2.38 -0.17
N THR A 83 5.91 1.99 -0.60
CA THR A 83 6.97 1.46 0.29
C THR A 83 7.29 2.42 1.44
N ASN A 84 7.32 3.74 1.16
CA ASN A 84 7.56 4.77 2.19
C ASN A 84 6.44 4.82 3.25
N GLN A 85 5.19 4.57 2.86
CA GLN A 85 4.08 4.53 3.82
C GLN A 85 4.17 3.28 4.69
N VAL A 86 4.52 2.13 4.10
CA VAL A 86 4.76 0.88 4.86
C VAL A 86 5.91 1.06 5.85
N ARG A 87 7.05 1.62 5.42
CA ARG A 87 8.17 1.93 6.32
C ARG A 87 7.75 2.83 7.47
N GLY A 88 7.11 3.96 7.17
CA GLY A 88 6.60 4.87 8.19
C GLY A 88 5.58 4.23 9.13
N MET A 89 4.80 3.25 8.64
CA MET A 89 3.87 2.48 9.46
C MET A 89 4.59 1.55 10.44
N ILE A 90 5.64 0.86 9.99
CA ILE A 90 6.45 -0.04 10.83
C ILE A 90 7.23 0.76 11.88
N GLU A 91 7.88 1.86 11.48
CA GLU A 91 8.67 2.72 12.37
C GLU A 91 7.84 3.36 13.48
N GLN A 92 6.58 3.68 13.19
CA GLN A 92 5.69 4.38 14.13
C GLN A 92 4.55 3.49 14.59
N TRP A 93 4.79 2.18 14.60
CA TRP A 93 3.81 1.19 15.01
C TRP A 93 3.30 1.44 16.44
N PRO A 94 2.00 1.22 16.74
CA PRO A 94 0.88 0.90 15.84
C PRO A 94 0.10 2.15 15.38
N LYS A 95 0.70 3.34 15.39
CA LYS A 95 -0.02 4.61 15.25
C LYS A 95 -0.34 4.99 13.80
N LYS A 96 0.54 4.65 12.88
CA LYS A 96 0.43 5.01 11.47
C LYS A 96 -0.36 3.97 10.67
N LYS A 97 -0.90 4.41 9.53
CA LYS A 97 -1.63 3.61 8.54
C LYS A 97 -1.02 3.89 7.17
N ALA A 98 -1.13 2.95 6.24
CA ALA A 98 -0.77 3.16 4.84
C ALA A 98 -2.02 3.17 3.96
N ALA A 99 -1.98 3.88 2.83
CA ALA A 99 -3.06 3.85 1.86
C ALA A 99 -2.88 2.65 0.92
N VAL A 100 -4.00 2.03 0.55
CA VAL A 100 -4.09 0.96 -0.44
C VAL A 100 -4.70 1.51 -1.71
N PHE A 101 -4.12 1.11 -2.84
CA PHE A 101 -4.45 1.61 -4.16
C PHE A 101 -4.72 0.46 -5.14
N LEU A 102 -5.52 0.73 -6.16
CA LEU A 102 -5.53 -0.04 -7.41
C LEU A 102 -4.68 0.66 -8.44
N LEU A 103 -3.97 -0.14 -9.24
CA LEU A 103 -3.29 0.34 -10.43
C LEU A 103 -4.32 0.48 -11.55
N LEU A 104 -4.44 1.67 -12.12
CA LEU A 104 -5.22 1.94 -13.32
C LEU A 104 -4.24 2.09 -14.48
N LEU A 105 -4.24 1.10 -15.37
CA LEU A 105 -3.50 1.08 -16.64
C LEU A 105 -4.14 2.01 -17.67
#